data_AF-A0A6G3XBA2-F1
#
_entry.id   AF-A0A6G3XBA2-F1
#
_cell.length_a   1.000
_cell.length_b   1.000
_cell.length_c   1.000
_cell.angle_alpha   90.00
_cell.angle_beta   90.00
_cell.angle_gamma   90.00
#
_symmetry.space_group_name_H-M   'P 1'
#
loop_
_entity.id
_entity.type
_entity.pdbx_description
1 polymer ?
#
loop_
_entity_poly.entity_id
_entity_poly.type
_entity_poly.pdbx_seq_one_letter_code
_entity_poly.pdbx_strand_id
1 'polypeptide(L)'
;LLIADVLVTDYAGLMFDFALTGRPMLFHTYDLEHYRDTVRGFCLDFETRAPGPLLVTTDEVAQALRDTGSLAARHADAYESFRRDYCDLDDGGAAARVADRLLAETA
;
A
#
# COMPACT_ATOMS: atom_id res chain seq x y z
N LEU A 1 -3.37 11.19 3.90
CA LEU A 1 -2.55 10.61 2.81
C LEU A 1 -2.05 11.68 1.84
N LEU A 2 -2.92 12.56 1.31
CA LEU A 2 -2.59 13.52 0.23
C LEU A 2 -1.39 14.46 0.46
N ILE A 3 -1.03 14.75 1.71
CA ILE A 3 0.12 15.62 2.03
C ILE A 3 1.44 14.85 2.21
N ALA A 4 1.40 13.52 2.22
CA ALA A 4 2.58 12.69 2.53
C ALA A 4 3.31 12.27 1.25
N ASP A 5 4.58 12.60 1.12
CA ASP A 5 5.39 12.28 -0.07
C ASP A 5 5.78 10.80 -0.14
N VAL A 6 5.83 10.11 0.99
CA VAL A 6 6.19 8.69 1.12
C VAL A 6 5.36 8.06 2.23
N LEU A 7 4.95 6.80 2.07
CA LEU A 7 4.41 5.98 3.15
C LEU A 7 5.49 5.04 3.67
N VAL A 8 5.70 5.03 4.98
CA VAL A 8 6.42 3.95 5.68
C VAL A 8 5.39 3.16 6.46
N THR A 9 5.29 1.86 6.19
CA THR A 9 4.29 0.98 6.81
C THR A 9 4.87 -0.43 6.98
N ASP A 10 4.16 -1.33 7.62
CA ASP A 10 4.51 -2.74 7.78
C ASP A 10 3.57 -3.63 6.95
N TYR A 11 2.53 -4.18 7.57
CA TYR A 11 1.52 -5.06 6.98
C TYR A 11 0.13 -4.39 6.98
N ALA A 12 0.06 -3.10 7.30
CA ALA A 12 -1.20 -2.36 7.34
C ALA A 12 -1.86 -2.27 5.95
N GLY A 13 -3.17 -2.55 5.91
CA GLY A 13 -3.99 -2.42 4.69
C GLY A 13 -4.04 -0.99 4.11
N LEU A 14 -3.56 0.02 4.84
CA LEU A 14 -3.40 1.39 4.36
C LEU A 14 -2.58 1.48 3.05
N MET A 15 -1.74 0.48 2.75
CA MET A 15 -1.04 0.40 1.47
C MET A 15 -1.99 0.40 0.26
N PHE A 16 -3.19 -0.19 0.38
CA PHE A 16 -4.18 -0.20 -0.70
C PHE A 16 -4.72 1.21 -0.97
N ASP A 17 -5.05 1.97 0.09
CA ASP A 17 -5.51 3.36 -0.03
C ASP A 17 -4.39 4.27 -0.53
N PHE A 18 -3.16 4.07 -0.04
CA PHE A 18 -2.02 4.92 -0.41
C PHE A 18 -1.54 4.66 -1.84
N ALA A 19 -1.71 3.44 -2.37
CA ALA A 19 -1.39 3.11 -3.76
C ALA A 19 -2.10 4.02 -4.76
N LEU A 20 -3.29 4.54 -4.43
CA LEU A 20 -4.04 5.49 -5.25
C LEU A 20 -3.28 6.80 -5.49
N THR A 21 -2.39 7.18 -4.57
CA THR A 21 -1.61 8.42 -4.65
C THR A 21 -0.50 8.39 -5.70
N GLY A 22 -0.04 7.20 -6.12
CA GLY A 22 1.12 7.06 -7.00
C GLY A 22 2.46 7.37 -6.34
N ARG A 23 2.49 7.52 -5.01
CA ARG A 23 3.68 7.91 -4.24
C ARG A 23 4.41 6.70 -3.65
N PRO A 24 5.74 6.79 -3.43
CA PRO A 24 6.56 5.68 -2.95
C PRO A 24 6.07 5.11 -1.61
N MET A 25 6.21 3.79 -1.46
CA MET A 25 5.94 3.05 -0.22
C MET A 25 7.18 2.28 0.20
N LEU A 26 7.48 2.29 1.50
CA LEU A 26 8.58 1.55 2.12
C LEU A 26 7.99 0.64 3.19
N PHE A 27 8.37 -0.64 3.18
CA PHE A 27 7.82 -1.63 4.10
C PHE A 27 8.84 -2.02 5.17
N HIS A 28 8.61 -1.63 6.42
CA HIS A 28 9.44 -2.01 7.55
C HIS A 28 8.97 -3.35 8.14
N THR A 29 9.56 -4.44 7.65
CA THR A 29 9.14 -5.82 7.89
C THR A 29 10.13 -6.55 8.80
N TYR A 30 10.37 -5.98 9.99
CA TYR A 30 11.38 -6.47 10.94
C TYR A 30 11.09 -7.88 11.48
N ASP A 31 9.85 -8.34 11.41
CA ASP A 31 9.36 -9.62 11.95
C ASP A 31 8.64 -10.48 10.90
N LEU A 32 8.95 -10.30 9.60
CA LEU A 32 8.22 -10.89 8.48
C LEU A 32 7.94 -12.39 8.64
N GLU A 33 8.97 -13.18 8.93
CA GLU A 33 8.83 -14.64 9.12
C GLU A 33 7.87 -14.97 10.28
N HIS A 34 8.03 -14.28 11.42
CA HIS A 34 7.18 -14.49 12.58
C HIS A 34 5.72 -14.07 12.30
N TYR A 35 5.52 -12.93 11.65
CA TYR A 35 4.20 -12.43 11.30
C TYR A 35 3.45 -13.37 10.34
N ARG A 36 4.15 -13.84 9.29
CA ARG A 36 3.62 -14.77 8.28
C ARG A 36 3.27 -16.12 8.89
N ASP A 37 4.17 -16.70 9.68
CA ASP A 37 4.08 -18.12 10.04
C ASP A 37 3.36 -18.34 11.39
N THR A 38 3.26 -17.30 12.24
CA THR A 38 2.79 -17.47 13.63
C THR A 38 1.60 -16.59 14.02
N VAL A 39 1.43 -15.41 13.41
CA VAL A 39 0.47 -14.42 13.93
C VAL A 39 -0.84 -14.39 13.15
N ARG A 40 -0.79 -14.00 11.87
CA ARG A 40 -2.00 -13.79 11.05
C ARG A 40 -1.99 -14.50 9.71
N GLY A 41 -0.80 -14.86 9.21
CA GLY A 41 -0.64 -15.16 7.78
C GLY A 41 -0.95 -13.94 6.92
N PHE A 42 -0.83 -14.10 5.61
CA PHE A 42 -1.19 -13.05 4.66
C PHE A 42 -2.34 -13.48 3.76
N CYS A 43 -3.28 -12.56 3.50
CA CYS A 43 -4.33 -12.75 2.50
C CYS A 43 -3.82 -12.61 1.06
N LEU A 44 -2.59 -12.09 0.89
CA LEU A 44 -1.87 -11.97 -0.36
C LEU A 44 -0.45 -12.49 -0.17
N ASP A 45 0.22 -12.90 -1.24
CA ASP A 45 1.66 -13.16 -1.18
C ASP A 45 2.41 -11.82 -1.06
N PHE A 46 2.49 -11.31 0.17
CA PHE A 46 2.99 -9.96 0.44
C PHE A 46 4.43 -9.78 -0.05
N GLU A 47 5.26 -10.81 0.08
CA GLU A 47 6.68 -10.77 -0.29
C GLU A 47 6.89 -10.52 -1.78
N THR A 48 6.04 -11.11 -2.62
CA THR A 48 6.15 -10.98 -4.08
C THR A 48 5.30 -9.85 -4.64
N ARG A 49 4.31 -9.36 -3.88
CA ARG A 49 3.30 -8.39 -4.34
C ARG A 49 3.50 -6.98 -3.79
N ALA A 50 4.35 -6.78 -2.80
CA ALA A 50 4.52 -5.47 -2.18
C ALA A 50 4.94 -4.40 -3.21
N PRO A 51 4.28 -3.22 -3.24
CA PRO A 51 4.58 -2.14 -4.18
C PRO A 51 5.80 -1.29 -3.76
N GLY A 52 6.81 -1.91 -3.15
CA GLY A 52 7.97 -1.22 -2.57
C GLY A 52 8.95 -2.19 -1.91
N PRO A 53 10.11 -1.70 -1.43
CA PRO A 53 11.10 -2.55 -0.79
C PRO A 53 10.62 -3.06 0.57
N LEU A 54 11.03 -4.28 0.91
CA LEU A 54 10.93 -4.85 2.25
C LEU A 54 12.25 -4.58 2.98
N LEU A 55 12.18 -3.89 4.10
CA LEU A 55 13.31 -3.37 4.86
C LEU A 55 13.21 -3.92 6.28
N VAL A 56 14.26 -4.58 6.75
CA VAL A 56 14.24 -5.28 8.04
C VAL A 56 14.63 -4.34 9.18
N THR A 57 15.48 -3.35 8.90
CA THR A 57 16.04 -2.48 9.93
C THR A 57 15.64 -1.02 9.76
N THR A 58 15.61 -0.27 10.86
CA THR A 58 15.39 1.18 10.85
C THR A 58 16.47 1.92 10.05
N ASP A 59 17.71 1.41 10.01
CA ASP A 59 18.80 2.02 9.23
C ASP A 59 18.57 1.88 7.72
N GLU A 60 18.06 0.73 7.27
CA GLU A 60 17.63 0.54 5.88
C GLU A 60 16.48 1.48 5.51
N VAL A 61 15.50 1.66 6.40
CA VAL A 61 14.41 2.64 6.23
C VAL A 61 14.97 4.06 6.13
N ALA A 62 15.84 4.45 7.05
CA ALA A 62 16.46 5.77 7.04
C ALA A 62 17.29 6.02 5.77
N GLN A 63 17.97 5.00 5.26
CA GLN A 63 18.72 5.07 4.01
C GLN A 63 17.79 5.17 2.80
N ALA A 64 16.72 4.38 2.76
CA ALA A 64 15.72 4.41 1.71
C ALA A 64 15.03 5.79 1.61
N LEU A 65 14.77 6.44 2.74
CA LEU A 65 14.19 7.78 2.81
C LEU A 65 15.08 8.87 2.19
N ARG A 66 16.40 8.65 2.09
CA ARG A 66 17.33 9.64 1.50
C ARG A 66 17.32 9.64 -0.03
N ASP A 67 16.88 8.55 -0.67
CA ASP A 67 16.84 8.40 -2.12
C ASP A 67 15.56 7.67 -2.57
N THR A 68 14.43 8.30 -2.29
CA THR A 68 13.10 7.75 -2.60
C THR A 68 12.82 7.70 -4.10
N GLY A 69 13.43 8.59 -4.89
CA GLY A 69 13.25 8.64 -6.35
C GLY A 69 13.84 7.42 -7.07
N SER A 70 15.08 7.05 -6.74
CA SER A 70 15.73 5.83 -7.27
C SER A 70 14.96 4.57 -6.87
N LEU A 71 14.48 4.52 -5.62
CA LEU A 71 13.65 3.43 -5.12
C LEU A 71 12.31 3.33 -5.84
N ALA A 72 11.62 4.45 -6.04
CA ALA A 72 10.38 4.49 -6.80
C ALA A 72 10.58 3.94 -8.23
N ALA A 73 11.66 4.33 -8.89
CA ALA A 73 11.99 3.83 -10.23
C ALA A 73 12.25 2.31 -10.25
N ARG A 74 12.95 1.77 -9.25
CA ARG A 74 13.22 0.32 -9.14
C ARG A 74 11.97 -0.52 -8.89
N HIS A 75 10.97 0.05 -8.22
CA HIS A 75 9.73 -0.64 -7.86
C HIS A 75 8.53 -0.22 -8.70
N ALA A 76 8.71 0.56 -9.78
CA ALA A 76 7.63 1.09 -10.59
C ALA A 76 6.71 -0.01 -11.16
N ASP A 77 7.29 -1.09 -11.69
CA ASP A 77 6.52 -2.20 -12.26
C ASP A 77 5.69 -2.95 -11.20
N ALA A 78 6.29 -3.17 -10.02
CA ALA A 78 5.59 -3.78 -8.89
C ALA A 78 4.44 -2.88 -8.40
N TYR A 79 4.68 -1.57 -8.34
CA TYR A 79 3.69 -0.58 -7.94
C TYR A 79 2.50 -0.53 -8.91
N GLU A 80 2.77 -0.46 -10.22
CA GLU A 80 1.73 -0.48 -11.26
C GLU A 80 0.97 -1.80 -11.26
N SER A 81 1.67 -2.92 -11.07
CA SER A 81 1.01 -4.23 -10.93
C SER A 81 0.09 -4.26 -9.72
N PHE A 82 0.53 -3.72 -8.59
CA PHE A 82 -0.28 -3.67 -7.37
C PHE A 82 -1.53 -2.79 -7.57
N ARG A 83 -1.37 -1.60 -8.17
CA ARG A 83 -2.51 -0.71 -8.48
C ARG A 83 -3.53 -1.38 -9.39
N ARG A 84 -3.06 -2.02 -10.46
CA ARG A 84 -3.96 -2.70 -11.41
C ARG A 84 -4.74 -3.83 -10.74
N ASP A 85 -4.11 -4.55 -9.83
CA ASP A 85 -4.70 -5.75 -9.25
C ASP A 85 -5.55 -5.46 -7.99
N TYR A 86 -5.39 -4.30 -7.35
CA TYR A 86 -6.05 -3.98 -6.06
C TYR A 86 -6.74 -2.62 -5.98
N CYS A 87 -6.54 -1.73 -6.95
CA CYS A 87 -7.10 -0.37 -6.95
C CYS A 87 -8.02 -0.11 -8.17
N ASP A 88 -8.42 -1.15 -8.90
CA ASP A 88 -9.19 -1.07 -10.14
C ASP A 88 -10.64 -0.58 -9.95
N LEU A 89 -11.20 -0.76 -8.75
CA LEU A 89 -12.58 -0.40 -8.44
C LEU A 89 -12.77 1.04 -7.91
N ASP A 90 -11.69 1.76 -7.60
CA ASP A 90 -11.80 3.13 -7.09
C ASP A 90 -11.95 4.13 -8.25
N ASP A 91 -13.18 4.63 -8.42
CA ASP A 91 -13.55 5.66 -9.38
C ASP A 91 -13.89 7.02 -8.71
N GLY A 92 -13.66 7.15 -7.40
CA GLY A 92 -14.03 8.32 -6.61
C GLY A 92 -15.54 8.52 -6.37
N GLY A 93 -16.39 7.60 -6.86
CA GLY A 93 -17.85 7.72 -6.79
C GLY A 93 -18.53 6.91 -5.68
N ALA A 94 -17.76 6.17 -4.87
CA ALA A 94 -18.31 5.22 -3.89
C ALA A 94 -19.30 5.87 -2.90
N ALA A 95 -18.94 7.02 -2.34
CA ALA A 95 -19.78 7.73 -1.38
C ALA A 95 -21.11 8.20 -2.00
N ALA A 96 -21.06 8.73 -3.23
CA ALA A 96 -22.25 9.17 -3.94
C ALA A 96 -23.20 7.98 -4.21
N ARG A 97 -22.68 6.85 -4.70
CA ARG A 97 -23.48 5.64 -4.93
C ARG A 97 -24.20 5.15 -3.67
N VAL A 98 -23.51 5.17 -2.52
CA VAL A 98 -24.13 4.76 -1.25
C VAL A 98 -25.18 5.77 -0.80
N ALA A 99 -24.90 7.07 -0.88
CA ALA A 99 -25.86 8.11 -0.52
C ALA A 99 -27.14 8.03 -1.37
N ASP A 100 -26.99 7.90 -2.69
CA ASP A 100 -28.11 7.76 -3.62
C ASP A 100 -28.95 6.52 -3.29
N ARG A 101 -28.30 5.40 -2.96
CA ARG A 101 -28.98 4.15 -2.64
C ARG A 101 -29.80 4.23 -1.35
N LEU A 102 -29.29 4.91 -0.33
CA LEU A 102 -29.99 5.11 0.95
C LEU A 102 -31.18 6.06 0.80
N LEU A 103 -31.01 7.15 0.04
CA LEU A 103 -32.08 8.13 -0.19
C LEU A 103 -33.21 7.55 -1.05
N ALA A 104 -32.89 6.73 -2.05
CA ALA A 104 -33.88 6.02 -2.87
C ALA A 104 -34.70 4.98 -2.10
N GLU A 105 -34.18 4.46 -0.97
CA GLU A 105 -34.86 3.49 -0.11
C GLU A 105 -35.82 4.14 0.90
N THR A 106 -35.69 5.45 1.08
CA THR A 106 -36.47 6.24 2.05
C THR A 106 -37.61 7.02 1.37
N ALA A 107 -37.70 6.99 0.04
CA ALA A 107 -38.71 7.63 -0.79
C ALA A 107 -39.79 6.63 -1.24
#